data_AF-A0A0A6UIB6-F1
#
_entry.id   AF-A0A0A6UIB6-F1
#
_cell.length_a   1.000
_cell.length_b   1.000
_cell.length_c   1.000
_cell.angle_alpha   90.00
_cell.angle_beta   90.00
_cell.angle_gamma   90.00
#
_symmetry.space_group_name_H-M   'P 1'
#
loop_
_entity.id
_entity.type
_entity.pdbx_description
1 polymer ?
#
loop_
_entity_poly.entity_id
_entity_poly.type
_entity_poly.pdbx_seq_one_letter_code
_entity_poly.pdbx_strand_id
1 'polypeptide(L)'
;MRSQRIVLVAAALFAVTHAVGVLLAAPVWRFAELLSLASLILYAVVSGLPAPRWALPAALAVLLVDAVRTLSGTPGDADYDWQVRTPADGIDTTSGFGSALAAWWAPLVAVVLLLTVRARGRRPSPVVTAVAATAAVLITGYAVVRVIGVGLLAPQADAVIAVSLAVLPAVVLGLAAVTLAAALAGRGHRLAAAGASLLAVVALPTIDAGVAATPLPYAASNDPGLFGWDLIMPTMAMPQPVPALTTVLEMAAFLLLVAGLTGSRAVRPQ
;
A
#
# COMPACT_ATOMS: atom_id res chain seq x y z
N MET A 1 28.44 -9.62 5.01
CA MET A 1 28.17 -9.07 3.65
C MET A 1 27.59 -10.10 2.69
N ARG A 2 28.20 -11.28 2.48
CA ARG A 2 27.67 -12.30 1.55
C ARG A 2 26.30 -12.86 1.97
N SER A 3 26.14 -13.24 3.25
CA SER A 3 24.87 -13.72 3.82
C SER A 3 23.75 -12.68 3.73
N GLN A 4 24.04 -11.42 4.08
CA GLN A 4 23.07 -10.30 4.00
C GLN A 4 22.52 -10.10 2.58
N ARG A 5 23.39 -10.14 1.56
CA ARG A 5 22.95 -10.03 0.16
C ARG A 5 22.08 -11.21 -0.25
N ILE A 6 22.44 -12.43 0.16
CA ILE A 6 21.64 -13.63 -0.13
C ILE A 6 20.24 -13.51 0.45
N VAL A 7 20.10 -13.07 1.70
CA VAL A 7 18.77 -12.90 2.34
C VAL A 7 17.94 -11.83 1.62
N LEU A 8 18.54 -10.72 1.21
CA LEU A 8 17.82 -9.67 0.46
C LEU A 8 17.39 -10.16 -0.94
N VAL A 9 18.25 -10.92 -1.63
CA VAL A 9 17.90 -11.54 -2.92
C VAL A 9 16.77 -12.55 -2.73
N ALA A 10 16.81 -13.37 -1.69
CA ALA A 10 15.72 -14.30 -1.38
C ALA A 10 14.40 -13.55 -1.12
N ALA A 11 14.42 -12.46 -0.34
CA ALA A 11 13.25 -11.62 -0.11
C ALA A 11 12.67 -11.06 -1.42
N ALA A 12 13.53 -10.60 -2.33
CA ALA A 12 13.12 -10.10 -3.64
C ALA A 12 12.54 -11.21 -4.54
N LEU A 13 13.15 -12.40 -4.55
CA LEU A 13 12.62 -13.54 -5.29
C LEU A 13 11.24 -13.95 -4.78
N PHE A 14 11.04 -14.03 -3.47
CA PHE A 14 9.74 -14.33 -2.88
C PHE A 14 8.70 -13.26 -3.19
N ALA A 15 9.08 -11.97 -3.20
CA ALA A 15 8.18 -10.89 -3.62
C ALA A 15 7.75 -11.03 -5.08
N VAL A 16 8.69 -11.34 -5.99
CA VAL A 16 8.38 -11.58 -7.41
C VAL A 16 7.48 -12.81 -7.56
N THR A 17 7.78 -13.90 -6.86
CA THR A 17 6.91 -15.07 -6.82
C THR A 17 5.52 -14.65 -6.36
N HIS A 18 5.37 -13.98 -5.22
CA HIS A 18 4.07 -13.52 -4.73
C HIS A 18 3.30 -12.70 -5.78
N ALA A 19 3.95 -11.72 -6.42
CA ALA A 19 3.33 -10.91 -7.47
C ALA A 19 2.87 -11.72 -8.68
N VAL A 20 3.66 -12.72 -9.12
CA VAL A 20 3.25 -13.66 -10.18
C VAL A 20 2.08 -14.54 -9.70
N GLY A 21 2.08 -14.93 -8.44
CA GLY A 21 0.97 -15.64 -7.82
C GLY A 21 -0.33 -14.84 -7.85
N VAL A 22 -0.26 -13.55 -7.50
CA VAL A 22 -1.37 -12.62 -7.61
C VAL A 22 -1.81 -12.49 -9.07
N LEU A 23 -0.88 -12.27 -10.00
CA LEU A 23 -1.16 -12.14 -11.44
C LEU A 23 -1.94 -13.34 -11.99
N LEU A 24 -1.61 -14.54 -11.53
CA LEU A 24 -2.19 -15.82 -11.95
C LEU A 24 -3.34 -16.32 -11.06
N ALA A 25 -3.77 -15.53 -10.06
CA ALA A 25 -4.78 -15.92 -9.07
C ALA A 25 -4.48 -17.26 -8.36
N ALA A 26 -3.21 -17.55 -8.07
CA ALA A 26 -2.75 -18.81 -7.49
C ALA A 26 -2.56 -18.73 -5.96
N PRO A 27 -3.38 -19.42 -5.14
CA PRO A 27 -3.41 -19.22 -3.68
C PRO A 27 -2.17 -19.73 -2.93
N VAL A 28 -1.50 -20.78 -3.43
CA VAL A 28 -0.29 -21.36 -2.81
C VAL A 28 0.87 -20.35 -2.77
N TRP A 29 0.80 -19.32 -3.61
CA TRP A 29 1.85 -18.31 -3.76
C TRP A 29 1.69 -17.18 -2.74
N ARG A 30 0.66 -17.22 -1.88
CA ARG A 30 0.51 -16.34 -0.70
C ARG A 30 1.60 -16.56 0.34
N PHE A 31 2.10 -17.79 0.49
CA PHE A 31 3.24 -18.06 1.39
C PHE A 31 4.51 -17.31 0.96
N ALA A 32 4.63 -16.93 -0.31
CA ALA A 32 5.78 -16.16 -0.78
C ALA A 32 5.79 -14.74 -0.19
N GLU A 33 4.63 -14.13 0.08
CA GLU A 33 4.56 -12.84 0.78
C GLU A 33 5.14 -12.96 2.19
N LEU A 34 4.70 -13.97 2.95
CA LEU A 34 5.21 -14.26 4.29
C LEU A 34 6.71 -14.48 4.30
N LEU A 35 7.20 -15.29 3.37
CA LEU A 35 8.62 -15.58 3.23
C LEU A 35 9.42 -14.33 2.85
N SER A 36 8.86 -13.45 2.01
CA SER A 36 9.48 -12.17 1.68
C SER A 36 9.59 -11.27 2.91
N LEU A 37 8.49 -11.05 3.64
CA LEU A 37 8.46 -10.22 4.85
C LEU A 37 9.35 -10.79 5.96
N ALA A 38 9.31 -12.11 6.19
CA ALA A 38 10.20 -12.78 7.15
C ALA A 38 11.67 -12.62 6.76
N SER A 39 12.00 -12.75 5.47
CA SER A 39 13.36 -12.52 4.96
C SER A 39 13.79 -11.06 5.14
N LEU A 40 12.88 -10.09 4.96
CA LEU A 40 13.17 -8.67 5.24
C LEU A 40 13.43 -8.41 6.74
N ILE A 41 12.67 -9.04 7.63
CA ILE A 41 12.92 -8.97 9.08
C ILE A 41 14.30 -9.53 9.40
N LEU A 42 14.60 -10.73 8.92
CA LEU A 42 15.90 -11.38 9.13
C LEU A 42 17.04 -10.51 8.58
N TYR A 43 16.88 -9.97 7.37
CA TYR A 43 17.84 -9.06 6.77
C TYR A 43 18.05 -7.81 7.61
N ALA A 44 16.98 -7.21 8.13
CA ALA A 44 17.05 -6.03 8.97
C ALA A 44 17.82 -6.30 10.27
N VAL A 45 17.56 -7.44 10.92
CA VAL A 45 18.27 -7.89 12.13
C VAL A 45 19.75 -8.12 11.87
N VAL A 46 20.10 -8.86 10.81
CA VAL A 46 21.49 -9.25 10.49
C VAL A 46 22.30 -8.09 9.90
N SER A 47 21.66 -7.09 9.26
CA SER A 47 22.34 -5.94 8.64
C SER A 47 22.59 -4.78 9.61
N GLY A 48 22.09 -4.89 10.84
CA GLY A 48 22.26 -3.87 11.86
C GLY A 48 21.26 -2.73 11.70
N LEU A 49 20.35 -2.63 12.67
CA LEU A 49 19.19 -1.75 12.59
C LEU A 49 19.59 -0.28 12.82
N PRO A 50 19.08 0.67 12.01
CA PRO A 50 19.24 2.09 12.30
C PRO A 50 18.54 2.42 13.63
N ALA A 51 19.08 3.35 14.41
CA ALA A 51 18.45 3.74 15.67
C ALA A 51 17.10 4.45 15.39
N PRO A 52 16.07 4.21 16.21
CA PRO A 52 15.95 3.15 17.21
C PRO A 52 15.79 1.78 16.56
N ARG A 53 16.51 0.79 17.11
CA ARG A 53 16.70 -0.52 16.47
C ARG A 53 15.39 -1.31 16.30
N TRP A 54 14.38 -1.05 17.12
CA TRP A 54 13.12 -1.80 17.10
C TRP A 54 12.12 -1.32 16.04
N ALA A 55 12.25 -0.11 15.50
CA ALA A 55 11.18 0.48 14.68
C ALA A 55 10.96 -0.25 13.34
N LEU A 56 12.03 -0.57 12.63
CA LEU A 56 11.94 -1.31 11.36
C LEU A 56 11.38 -2.73 11.52
N PRO A 57 11.88 -3.57 12.45
CA PRO A 57 11.32 -4.90 12.64
C PRO A 57 9.89 -4.85 13.19
N ALA A 58 9.52 -3.87 14.02
CA ALA A 58 8.13 -3.70 14.45
C ALA A 58 7.20 -3.39 13.28
N ALA A 59 7.60 -2.47 12.39
CA ALA A 59 6.83 -2.15 11.18
C ALA A 59 6.65 -3.38 10.28
N LEU A 60 7.71 -4.16 10.04
CA LEU A 60 7.63 -5.39 9.25
C LEU A 60 6.84 -6.50 9.94
N ALA A 61 6.89 -6.59 11.27
CA ALA A 61 6.10 -7.57 12.02
C ALA A 61 4.60 -7.28 11.92
N VAL A 62 4.20 -6.01 11.91
CA VAL A 62 2.79 -5.63 11.66
C VAL A 62 2.33 -6.11 10.28
N LEU A 63 3.13 -5.88 9.23
CA LEU A 63 2.85 -6.39 7.89
C LEU A 63 2.79 -7.92 7.86
N LEU A 64 3.70 -8.60 8.55
CA LEU A 64 3.72 -10.06 8.61
C LEU A 64 2.48 -10.61 9.32
N VAL A 65 2.05 -9.99 10.43
CA VAL A 65 0.84 -10.38 11.16
C VAL A 65 -0.39 -10.22 10.27
N ASP A 66 -0.44 -9.15 9.50
CA ASP A 66 -1.53 -8.93 8.54
C ASP A 66 -1.54 -9.98 7.43
N ALA A 67 -0.40 -10.23 6.80
CA ALA A 67 -0.25 -11.26 5.78
C ALA A 67 -0.62 -12.66 6.31
N VAL A 68 -0.36 -12.97 7.59
CA VAL A 68 -0.81 -14.22 8.22
C VAL A 68 -2.34 -14.25 8.38
N ARG A 69 -2.95 -13.13 8.77
CA ARG A 69 -4.42 -13.03 8.92
C ARG A 69 -5.14 -13.18 7.59
N THR A 70 -4.59 -12.63 6.51
CA THR A 70 -5.19 -12.70 5.18
C THR A 70 -4.90 -14.02 4.46
N LEU A 71 -3.96 -14.84 4.96
CA LEU A 71 -3.61 -16.14 4.39
C LEU A 71 -4.77 -17.15 4.43
N SER A 72 -5.63 -17.07 5.46
CA SER A 72 -6.73 -18.01 5.70
C SER A 72 -7.99 -17.75 4.86
N GLY A 73 -8.02 -16.75 3.98
CA GLY A 73 -9.15 -16.54 3.08
C GLY A 73 -9.27 -17.71 2.10
N THR A 74 -10.33 -18.51 2.24
CA THR A 74 -10.63 -19.73 1.50
C THR A 74 -10.36 -19.54 -0.01
N PRO A 75 -9.50 -20.35 -0.63
CA PRO A 75 -9.36 -20.34 -2.09
C PRO A 75 -10.63 -20.93 -2.71
N GLY A 76 -11.39 -20.12 -3.44
CA GLY A 76 -12.52 -20.60 -4.24
C GLY A 76 -13.93 -20.20 -3.76
N ASP A 77 -14.09 -19.48 -2.66
CA ASP A 77 -15.40 -18.88 -2.28
C ASP A 77 -15.71 -17.57 -3.02
N ALA A 78 -14.77 -17.09 -3.85
CA ALA A 78 -15.18 -16.31 -5.00
C ALA A 78 -15.77 -17.30 -6.01
N ASP A 79 -16.93 -17.87 -5.68
CA ASP A 79 -17.84 -18.29 -6.73
C ASP A 79 -17.88 -17.12 -7.71
N TYR A 80 -17.82 -17.42 -9.00
CA TYR A 80 -18.29 -16.49 -10.03
C TYR A 80 -19.83 -16.36 -9.90
N ASP A 81 -20.31 -16.12 -8.68
CA ASP A 81 -21.68 -15.80 -8.42
C ASP A 81 -21.85 -14.37 -8.88
N TRP A 82 -22.85 -14.19 -9.72
CA TRP A 82 -23.35 -12.89 -10.07
C TRP A 82 -23.63 -12.17 -8.76
N GLN A 83 -22.91 -11.09 -8.46
CA GLN A 83 -23.37 -10.18 -7.42
C GLN A 83 -24.65 -9.52 -7.95
N VAL A 84 -25.82 -10.11 -7.65
CA VAL A 84 -27.07 -9.37 -7.73
C VAL A 84 -26.98 -8.33 -6.64
N ARG A 85 -26.65 -7.14 -7.08
CA ARG A 85 -26.86 -5.92 -6.32
C ARG A 85 -28.36 -5.72 -6.24
N THR A 86 -28.98 -6.31 -5.22
CA THR A 86 -30.28 -5.84 -4.77
C THR A 86 -30.12 -4.36 -4.41
N PRO A 87 -31.07 -3.48 -4.78
CA PRO A 87 -31.09 -2.13 -4.25
C PRO A 87 -31.11 -2.26 -2.73
N ALA A 88 -30.01 -1.89 -2.08
CA ALA A 88 -29.92 -1.96 -0.63
C ALA A 88 -30.94 -0.98 -0.03
N ASP A 89 -31.65 -1.40 1.02
CA ASP A 89 -32.61 -0.56 1.77
C ASP A 89 -31.92 0.57 2.58
N GLY A 90 -30.65 0.88 2.27
CA GLY A 90 -29.83 1.94 2.85
C GLY A 90 -28.36 1.75 2.50
N ILE A 91 -27.59 2.85 2.45
CA ILE A 91 -26.14 2.80 2.26
C ILE A 91 -25.50 2.64 3.64
N ASP A 92 -24.92 1.48 3.91
CA ASP A 92 -24.14 1.27 5.15
C ASP A 92 -22.81 2.02 5.03
N THR A 93 -22.77 3.20 5.64
CA THR A 93 -21.62 4.11 5.63
C THR A 93 -20.44 3.57 6.44
N THR A 94 -20.70 2.70 7.42
CA THR A 94 -19.67 2.26 8.39
C THR A 94 -18.90 1.02 7.92
N SER A 95 -19.56 0.10 7.20
CA SER A 95 -18.89 -1.09 6.67
C SER A 95 -17.86 -0.76 5.60
N GLY A 96 -18.08 0.28 4.79
CA GLY A 96 -17.10 0.77 3.81
C GLY A 96 -15.80 1.29 4.45
N PHE A 97 -15.90 1.99 5.58
CA PHE A 97 -14.73 2.37 6.38
C PHE A 97 -14.02 1.14 6.97
N GLY A 98 -14.80 0.23 7.56
CA GLY A 98 -14.28 -0.97 8.20
C GLY A 98 -13.53 -1.88 7.23
N SER A 99 -14.07 -2.09 6.03
CA SER A 99 -13.44 -2.90 4.98
C SER A 99 -12.17 -2.24 4.43
N ALA A 100 -12.21 -0.93 4.15
CA ALA A 100 -11.04 -0.19 3.70
C ALA A 100 -9.94 -0.16 4.78
N LEU A 101 -10.31 0.05 6.04
CA LEU A 101 -9.34 0.01 7.14
C LEU A 101 -8.77 -1.40 7.32
N ALA A 102 -9.61 -2.44 7.27
CA ALA A 102 -9.17 -3.83 7.35
C ALA A 102 -8.21 -4.21 6.21
N ALA A 103 -8.34 -3.61 5.02
CA ALA A 103 -7.44 -3.83 3.90
C ALA A 103 -6.09 -3.10 4.06
N TRP A 104 -6.06 -1.93 4.72
CA TRP A 104 -4.90 -1.02 4.68
C TRP A 104 -4.30 -0.67 6.05
N TRP A 105 -4.81 -1.22 7.15
CA TRP A 105 -4.32 -0.89 8.50
C TRP A 105 -2.84 -1.21 8.68
N ALA A 106 -2.35 -2.31 8.11
CA ALA A 106 -0.98 -2.77 8.30
C ALA A 106 0.07 -1.85 7.66
N PRO A 107 -0.01 -1.49 6.35
CA PRO A 107 0.90 -0.52 5.76
C PRO A 107 0.76 0.86 6.41
N LEU A 108 -0.45 1.27 6.80
CA LEU A 108 -0.67 2.54 7.50
C LEU A 108 0.05 2.58 8.85
N VAL A 109 -0.13 1.56 9.69
CA VAL A 109 0.56 1.46 11.00
C VAL A 109 2.07 1.39 10.81
N ALA A 110 2.56 0.61 9.84
CA ALA A 110 3.98 0.51 9.54
C ALA A 110 4.60 1.87 9.16
N VAL A 111 3.97 2.60 8.24
CA VAL A 111 4.44 3.92 7.80
C VAL A 111 4.36 4.94 8.93
N VAL A 112 3.26 5.00 9.68
CA VAL A 112 3.10 5.91 10.82
C VAL A 112 4.13 5.62 11.91
N LEU A 113 4.40 4.35 12.21
CA LEU A 113 5.42 3.95 13.18
C LEU A 113 6.82 4.39 12.74
N LEU A 114 7.16 4.20 11.47
CA LEU A 114 8.42 4.68 10.91
C LEU A 114 8.48 6.22 10.92
N LEU A 115 7.39 6.89 10.57
CA LEU A 115 7.30 8.35 10.54
C LEU A 115 7.46 8.95 11.93
N THR A 116 6.74 8.47 12.94
CA THR A 116 6.79 9.00 14.33
C THR A 116 8.20 8.93 14.91
N VAL A 117 8.89 7.81 14.67
CA VAL A 117 10.28 7.59 15.06
C VAL A 117 11.25 8.48 14.28
N ARG A 118 10.92 8.78 13.02
CA ARG A 118 11.77 9.56 12.10
C ARG A 118 11.26 10.99 11.87
N ALA A 119 10.31 11.49 12.63
CA ALA A 119 9.86 12.87 12.49
C ALA A 119 10.84 13.85 13.18
N ARG A 120 11.55 13.41 14.22
CA ARG A 120 12.36 14.26 15.12
C ARG A 120 13.77 14.61 14.60
N GLY A 121 13.93 14.92 13.32
CA GLY A 121 15.27 15.16 12.72
C GLY A 121 15.44 16.49 11.99
N ARG A 122 16.52 16.56 11.19
CA ARG A 122 16.79 17.69 10.29
C ARG A 122 15.58 17.96 9.40
N ARG A 123 15.21 19.23 9.29
CA ARG A 123 14.13 19.67 8.39
C ARG A 123 14.51 19.34 6.94
N PRO A 124 13.56 18.84 6.13
CA PRO A 124 13.78 18.64 4.70
C PRO A 124 14.15 19.98 4.03
N SER A 125 14.84 19.90 2.90
CA SER A 125 15.13 21.09 2.10
C SER A 125 13.82 21.72 1.58
N PRO A 126 13.80 23.02 1.24
CA PRO A 126 12.60 23.65 0.70
C PRO A 126 12.11 22.96 -0.57
N VAL A 127 13.03 22.48 -1.43
CA VAL A 127 12.69 21.73 -2.64
C VAL A 127 11.97 20.42 -2.32
N VAL A 128 12.48 19.64 -1.37
CA VAL A 128 11.83 18.38 -0.95
C VAL A 128 10.46 18.65 -0.34
N THR A 129 10.33 19.75 0.42
CA THR A 129 9.05 20.16 1.01
C THR A 129 8.05 20.56 -0.08
N ALA A 130 8.47 21.30 -1.10
CA ALA A 130 7.63 21.68 -2.23
C ALA A 130 7.16 20.44 -3.01
N VAL A 131 8.06 19.51 -3.33
CA VAL A 131 7.70 18.26 -4.01
C VAL A 131 6.73 17.43 -3.17
N ALA A 132 6.96 17.33 -1.86
CA ALA A 132 6.06 16.63 -0.95
C ALA A 132 4.68 17.30 -0.86
N ALA A 133 4.63 18.64 -0.80
CA ALA A 133 3.39 19.38 -0.82
C ALA A 133 2.62 19.16 -2.14
N THR A 134 3.30 19.20 -3.29
CA THR A 134 2.69 18.89 -4.59
C THR A 134 2.13 17.47 -4.61
N ALA A 135 2.88 16.48 -4.14
CA ALA A 135 2.41 15.10 -4.08
C ALA A 135 1.19 14.94 -3.15
N ALA A 136 1.20 15.59 -1.97
CA ALA A 136 0.09 15.59 -1.04
C ALA A 136 -1.18 16.23 -1.64
N VAL A 137 -1.02 17.35 -2.35
CA VAL A 137 -2.11 18.02 -3.08
C VAL A 137 -2.66 17.12 -4.18
N LEU A 138 -1.81 16.42 -4.94
CA LEU A 138 -2.26 15.50 -5.98
C LEU A 138 -3.03 14.31 -5.41
N ILE A 139 -2.56 13.68 -4.33
CA ILE A 139 -3.25 12.56 -3.68
C ILE A 139 -4.61 13.01 -3.11
N THR A 140 -4.62 14.11 -2.37
CA THR A 140 -5.85 14.63 -1.76
C THR A 140 -6.82 15.12 -2.83
N GLY A 141 -6.34 15.84 -3.84
CA GLY A 141 -7.12 16.31 -4.97
C GLY A 141 -7.72 15.15 -5.77
N TYR A 142 -6.96 14.07 -5.97
CA TYR A 142 -7.48 12.87 -6.61
C TYR A 142 -8.65 12.27 -5.82
N ALA A 143 -8.49 12.07 -4.51
CA ALA A 143 -9.56 11.56 -3.66
C ALA A 143 -10.81 12.46 -3.70
N VAL A 144 -10.63 13.78 -3.65
CA VAL A 144 -11.73 14.76 -3.77
C VAL A 144 -12.45 14.63 -5.11
N VAL A 145 -11.71 14.53 -6.23
CA VAL A 145 -12.31 14.34 -7.56
C VAL A 145 -13.12 13.05 -7.62
N ARG A 146 -12.63 11.94 -7.03
CA ARG A 146 -13.38 10.67 -6.98
C ARG A 146 -14.66 10.80 -6.14
N VAL A 147 -14.59 11.43 -4.97
CA VAL A 147 -15.76 11.68 -4.10
C VAL A 147 -16.79 12.57 -4.81
N ILE A 148 -16.35 13.65 -5.48
CA ILE A 148 -17.23 14.54 -6.26
C ILE A 148 -17.87 13.78 -7.42
N GLY A 149 -17.10 12.97 -8.15
CA GLY A 149 -17.60 12.13 -9.25
C GLY A 149 -18.73 11.23 -8.80
N VAL A 150 -18.57 10.56 -7.65
CA VAL A 150 -19.64 9.77 -7.03
C VAL A 150 -20.83 10.65 -6.67
N GLY A 151 -20.64 11.81 -6.04
CA GLY A 151 -21.74 12.71 -5.66
C GLY A 151 -22.53 13.25 -6.85
N LEU A 152 -21.90 13.40 -8.02
CA LEU A 152 -22.58 13.78 -9.26
C LEU A 152 -23.45 12.65 -9.84
N LEU A 153 -23.02 11.40 -9.67
CA LEU A 153 -23.69 10.20 -10.20
C LEU A 153 -24.70 9.58 -9.21
N ALA A 154 -24.50 9.84 -7.92
CA ALA A 154 -25.29 9.38 -6.79
C ALA A 154 -25.42 10.53 -5.78
N PRO A 155 -26.36 11.48 -6.00
CA PRO A 155 -26.49 12.70 -5.20
C PRO A 155 -27.00 12.48 -3.76
N GLN A 156 -27.10 11.22 -3.31
CA GLN A 156 -27.44 10.90 -1.93
C GLN A 156 -26.26 11.24 -1.01
N ALA A 157 -26.54 11.96 0.09
CA ALA A 157 -25.51 12.32 1.07
C ALA A 157 -24.79 11.08 1.65
N ASP A 158 -25.53 9.99 1.86
CA ASP A 158 -24.97 8.75 2.41
C ASP A 158 -23.95 8.09 1.47
N ALA A 159 -24.11 8.21 0.15
CA ALA A 159 -23.15 7.70 -0.84
C ALA A 159 -21.82 8.48 -0.75
N VAL A 160 -21.92 9.81 -0.68
CA VAL A 160 -20.76 10.70 -0.55
C VAL A 160 -20.04 10.45 0.78
N ILE A 161 -20.78 10.28 1.88
CA ILE A 161 -20.22 9.97 3.20
C ILE A 161 -19.53 8.60 3.18
N ALA A 162 -20.19 7.57 2.67
CA ALA A 162 -19.63 6.21 2.60
C ALA A 162 -18.31 6.18 1.81
N VAL A 163 -18.29 6.79 0.63
CA VAL A 163 -17.07 6.85 -0.19
C VAL A 163 -16.00 7.70 0.47
N SER A 164 -16.35 8.85 1.06
CA SER A 164 -15.39 9.70 1.78
C SER A 164 -14.71 8.95 2.91
N LEU A 165 -15.46 8.12 3.64
CA LEU A 165 -14.93 7.26 4.69
C LEU A 165 -14.07 6.12 4.11
N ALA A 166 -14.52 5.47 3.03
CA ALA A 166 -13.81 4.36 2.41
C ALA A 166 -12.44 4.77 1.84
N VAL A 167 -12.30 5.98 1.30
CA VAL A 167 -11.01 6.46 0.75
C VAL A 167 -10.06 7.01 1.80
N LEU A 168 -10.55 7.30 3.02
CA LEU A 168 -9.77 7.97 4.06
C LEU A 168 -8.50 7.18 4.48
N PRO A 169 -8.52 5.86 4.70
CA PRO A 169 -7.31 5.09 5.02
C PRO A 169 -6.22 5.22 3.94
N ALA A 170 -6.61 5.17 2.67
CA ALA A 170 -5.69 5.30 1.53
C ALA A 170 -5.08 6.71 1.46
N VAL A 171 -5.89 7.76 1.66
CA VAL A 171 -5.40 9.15 1.71
C VAL A 171 -4.41 9.33 2.86
N VAL A 172 -4.74 8.84 4.05
CA VAL A 172 -3.85 8.92 5.23
C VAL A 172 -2.54 8.18 4.97
N LEU A 173 -2.59 6.97 4.40
CA LEU A 173 -1.41 6.22 3.99
C LEU A 173 -0.55 7.02 3.01
N GLY A 174 -1.15 7.58 1.96
CA GLY A 174 -0.44 8.38 0.95
C GLY A 174 0.26 9.60 1.55
N LEU A 175 -0.43 10.36 2.41
CA LEU A 175 0.14 11.52 3.09
C LEU A 175 1.25 11.12 4.08
N ALA A 176 1.06 10.03 4.84
CA ALA A 176 2.08 9.51 5.74
C ALA A 176 3.32 9.01 4.97
N ALA A 177 3.12 8.40 3.80
CA ALA A 177 4.19 7.93 2.94
C ALA A 177 4.98 9.09 2.30
N VAL A 178 4.31 10.14 1.82
CA VAL A 178 4.95 11.36 1.30
C VAL A 178 5.77 12.07 2.38
N THR A 179 5.22 12.21 3.58
CA THR A 179 5.93 12.85 4.71
C THR A 179 7.13 12.00 5.15
N LEU A 180 6.99 10.67 5.16
CA LEU A 180 8.10 9.75 5.41
C LEU A 180 9.18 9.87 4.33
N ALA A 181 8.80 9.91 3.06
CA ALA A 181 9.73 10.08 1.93
C ALA A 181 10.53 11.38 2.06
N ALA A 182 9.86 12.50 2.35
CA ALA A 182 10.51 13.79 2.58
C ALA A 182 11.49 13.75 3.77
N ALA A 183 11.07 13.15 4.89
CA ALA A 183 11.90 12.99 6.08
C ALA A 183 13.12 12.08 5.87
N LEU A 184 13.01 11.08 4.99
CA LEU A 184 14.10 10.18 4.62
C LEU A 184 15.05 10.85 3.60
N ALA A 185 14.51 11.57 2.63
CA ALA A 185 15.29 12.33 1.65
C ALA A 185 16.13 13.42 2.33
N GLY A 186 15.55 14.17 3.28
CA GLY A 186 16.26 15.17 4.08
C GLY A 186 17.42 14.60 4.92
N ARG A 187 17.43 13.30 5.17
CA ARG A 187 18.51 12.58 5.87
C ARG A 187 19.51 11.88 4.94
N GLY A 188 19.35 12.01 3.63
CA GLY A 188 20.21 11.35 2.64
C GLY A 188 19.89 9.86 2.40
N HIS A 189 18.80 9.33 2.96
CA HIS A 189 18.38 7.94 2.72
C HIS A 189 17.58 7.83 1.42
N ARG A 190 18.22 8.08 0.27
CA ARG A 190 17.56 8.17 -1.04
C ARG A 190 16.78 6.92 -1.43
N LEU A 191 17.34 5.73 -1.20
CA LEU A 191 16.65 4.46 -1.49
C LEU A 191 15.41 4.27 -0.62
N ALA A 192 15.51 4.58 0.68
CA ALA A 192 14.36 4.47 1.57
C ALA A 192 13.29 5.52 1.25
N ALA A 193 13.70 6.73 0.85
CA ALA A 193 12.79 7.76 0.36
C ALA A 193 12.07 7.30 -0.91
N ALA A 194 12.78 6.66 -1.85
CA ALA A 194 12.16 6.09 -3.05
C ALA A 194 11.11 5.01 -2.69
N GLY A 195 11.42 4.12 -1.74
CA GLY A 195 10.44 3.15 -1.25
C GLY A 195 9.20 3.81 -0.63
N ALA A 196 9.37 4.82 0.23
CA ALA A 196 8.24 5.58 0.77
C ALA A 196 7.44 6.31 -0.33
N SER A 197 8.11 6.85 -1.36
CA SER A 197 7.42 7.43 -2.51
C SER A 197 6.60 6.40 -3.29
N LEU A 198 7.09 5.16 -3.44
CA LEU A 198 6.31 4.08 -4.06
C LEU A 198 5.06 3.74 -3.24
N LEU A 199 5.12 3.74 -1.91
CA LEU A 199 3.91 3.59 -1.07
C LEU A 199 2.91 4.74 -1.28
N ALA A 200 3.39 5.96 -1.50
CA ALA A 200 2.52 7.08 -1.83
C ALA A 200 1.84 6.91 -3.20
N VAL A 201 2.53 6.29 -4.17
CA VAL A 201 1.95 5.93 -5.47
C VAL A 201 0.93 4.81 -5.31
N VAL A 202 1.22 3.79 -4.51
CA VAL A 202 0.29 2.69 -4.19
C VAL A 202 -1.00 3.22 -3.57
N ALA A 203 -0.96 4.31 -2.81
CA ALA A 203 -2.17 4.92 -2.24
C ALA A 203 -3.23 5.28 -3.30
N LEU A 204 -2.83 5.59 -4.54
CA LEU A 204 -3.76 5.98 -5.60
C LEU A 204 -4.70 4.84 -6.05
N PRO A 205 -4.22 3.66 -6.51
CA PRO A 205 -5.11 2.55 -6.81
C PRO A 205 -5.88 2.06 -5.57
N THR A 206 -5.38 2.27 -4.34
CA THR A 206 -6.14 1.94 -3.13
C THR A 206 -7.31 2.89 -2.86
N ILE A 207 -7.24 4.16 -3.31
CA ILE A 207 -8.38 5.07 -3.30
C ILE A 207 -9.49 4.49 -4.19
N ASP A 208 -9.16 4.07 -5.41
CA ASP A 208 -10.15 3.50 -6.33
C ASP A 208 -10.69 2.16 -5.84
N ALA A 209 -9.87 1.32 -5.23
CA ALA A 209 -10.33 0.10 -4.59
C ALA A 209 -11.33 0.39 -3.44
N GLY A 210 -11.09 1.44 -2.65
CA GLY A 210 -12.04 1.88 -1.60
C GLY A 210 -13.37 2.37 -2.17
N VAL A 211 -13.34 3.12 -3.28
CA VAL A 211 -14.56 3.54 -4.00
C VAL A 211 -15.31 2.31 -4.53
N ALA A 212 -14.61 1.38 -5.19
CA ALA A 212 -15.20 0.19 -5.80
C ALA A 212 -15.79 -0.80 -4.77
N ALA A 213 -15.20 -0.86 -3.57
CA ALA A 213 -15.71 -1.67 -2.46
C ALA A 213 -16.96 -1.04 -1.79
N THR A 214 -17.29 0.21 -2.09
CA THR A 214 -18.47 0.87 -1.53
C THR A 214 -19.72 0.44 -2.33
N PRO A 215 -20.78 -0.05 -1.68
CA PRO A 215 -22.03 -0.40 -2.37
C PRO A 215 -22.72 0.87 -2.87
N LEU A 216 -22.51 1.19 -4.16
CA LEU A 216 -23.04 2.38 -4.83
C LEU A 216 -24.13 2.02 -5.85
N PRO A 217 -25.04 2.95 -6.18
CA PRO A 217 -25.94 2.83 -7.32
C PRO A 217 -25.18 2.55 -8.63
N TYR A 218 -25.79 1.80 -9.54
CA TYR A 218 -25.15 1.27 -10.76
C TYR A 218 -24.37 2.32 -11.58
N ALA A 219 -24.92 3.53 -11.73
CA ALA A 219 -24.27 4.61 -12.47
C ALA A 219 -22.97 5.11 -11.80
N ALA A 220 -22.95 5.19 -10.46
CA ALA A 220 -21.78 5.61 -9.69
C ALA A 220 -20.77 4.47 -9.50
N SER A 221 -21.23 3.21 -9.53
CA SER A 221 -20.34 2.05 -9.37
C SER A 221 -19.54 1.70 -10.62
N ASN A 222 -19.97 2.17 -11.79
CA ASN A 222 -19.34 1.88 -13.08
C ASN A 222 -18.42 3.01 -13.55
N ASP A 223 -18.14 4.00 -12.70
CA ASP A 223 -17.13 5.02 -12.99
C ASP A 223 -15.75 4.49 -12.59
N PRO A 224 -14.90 4.12 -13.56
CA PRO A 224 -13.68 3.37 -13.29
C PRO A 224 -12.60 4.27 -12.66
N GLY A 225 -12.68 5.60 -12.81
CA GLY A 225 -11.66 6.53 -12.31
C GLY A 225 -10.40 6.60 -13.18
N LEU A 226 -9.40 7.37 -12.73
CA LEU A 226 -8.16 7.59 -13.50
C LEU A 226 -7.22 6.39 -13.43
N PHE A 227 -7.27 5.65 -12.32
CA PHE A 227 -6.72 4.30 -12.23
C PHE A 227 -7.83 3.26 -12.39
N GLY A 228 -8.82 3.59 -13.23
CA GLY A 228 -9.80 2.67 -13.78
C GLY A 228 -9.16 1.71 -14.74
N TRP A 229 -8.43 0.76 -14.17
CA TRP A 229 -7.59 -0.16 -14.90
C TRP A 229 -8.37 -1.22 -15.68
N ASP A 230 -9.68 -1.04 -15.87
CA ASP A 230 -10.54 -1.79 -16.81
C ASP A 230 -9.99 -1.77 -18.24
N LEU A 231 -9.11 -0.81 -18.56
CA LEU A 231 -8.31 -0.77 -19.78
C LEU A 231 -7.24 -1.88 -19.86
N ILE A 232 -6.77 -2.40 -18.73
CA ILE A 232 -5.93 -3.61 -18.66
C ILE A 232 -6.86 -4.81 -18.50
N MET A 233 -7.39 -5.27 -19.63
CA MET A 233 -8.32 -6.40 -19.64
C MET A 233 -7.67 -7.67 -19.05
N PRO A 234 -8.32 -8.28 -18.04
CA PRO A 234 -7.99 -9.64 -17.62
C PRO A 234 -7.98 -10.60 -18.80
N THR A 235 -7.03 -11.52 -18.82
CA THR A 235 -7.01 -12.64 -19.78
C THR A 235 -6.92 -13.95 -19.02
N MET A 236 -7.20 -15.07 -19.70
CA MET A 236 -7.02 -16.41 -19.14
C MET A 236 -5.60 -16.64 -18.59
N ALA A 237 -4.59 -15.96 -19.17
CA ALA A 237 -3.20 -16.07 -18.74
C ALA A 237 -2.79 -15.02 -17.69
N MET A 238 -3.53 -13.91 -17.57
CA MET A 238 -3.28 -12.82 -16.63
C MET A 238 -4.62 -12.35 -16.06
N PRO A 239 -5.24 -13.13 -15.16
CA PRO A 239 -6.56 -12.83 -14.63
C PRO A 239 -6.59 -11.60 -13.71
N GLN A 240 -5.46 -11.23 -13.09
CA GLN A 240 -5.41 -10.17 -12.07
C GLN A 240 -4.22 -9.21 -12.27
N PRO A 241 -4.11 -8.53 -13.43
CA PRO A 241 -2.93 -7.73 -13.77
C PRO A 241 -2.77 -6.51 -12.86
N VAL A 242 -3.87 -5.92 -12.42
CA VAL A 242 -3.91 -4.68 -11.64
C VAL A 242 -3.55 -4.93 -10.17
N PRO A 243 -4.16 -5.92 -9.49
CA PRO A 243 -3.67 -6.36 -8.19
C PRO A 243 -2.19 -6.74 -8.22
N ALA A 244 -1.73 -7.41 -9.28
CA ALA A 244 -0.32 -7.79 -9.40
C ALA A 244 0.62 -6.58 -9.48
N LEU A 245 0.30 -5.57 -10.30
CA LEU A 245 1.08 -4.33 -10.38
C LEU A 245 1.16 -3.60 -9.04
N THR A 246 0.02 -3.50 -8.34
CA THR A 246 -0.05 -2.88 -7.02
C THR A 246 0.82 -3.64 -6.02
N THR A 247 0.76 -4.97 -6.04
CA THR A 247 1.59 -5.86 -5.21
C THR A 247 3.08 -5.68 -5.51
N VAL A 248 3.47 -5.58 -6.78
CA VAL A 248 4.87 -5.32 -7.18
C VAL A 248 5.36 -4.00 -6.60
N LEU A 249 4.56 -2.93 -6.74
CA LEU A 249 4.93 -1.61 -6.23
C LEU A 249 5.09 -1.62 -4.71
N GLU A 250 4.17 -2.28 -4.00
CA GLU A 250 4.20 -2.39 -2.55
C GLU A 250 5.40 -3.20 -2.05
N MET A 251 5.65 -4.38 -2.63
CA MET A 251 6.80 -5.20 -2.25
C MET A 251 8.13 -4.50 -2.59
N ALA A 252 8.22 -3.84 -3.75
CA ALA A 252 9.37 -3.03 -4.11
C ALA A 252 9.58 -1.88 -3.12
N ALA A 253 8.50 -1.26 -2.66
CA ALA A 253 8.56 -0.21 -1.65
C ALA A 253 9.16 -0.71 -0.34
N PHE A 254 8.71 -1.86 0.17
CA PHE A 254 9.25 -2.45 1.39
C PHE A 254 10.72 -2.87 1.24
N LEU A 255 11.10 -3.48 0.10
CA LEU A 255 12.48 -3.81 -0.22
C LEU A 255 13.39 -2.58 -0.20
N LEU A 256 12.98 -1.50 -0.87
CA LEU A 256 13.74 -0.24 -0.96
C LEU A 256 13.83 0.47 0.40
N LEU A 257 12.74 0.49 1.17
CA LEU A 257 12.70 1.00 2.54
C LEU A 257 13.71 0.26 3.42
N VAL A 258 13.62 -1.06 3.46
CA VAL A 258 14.49 -1.89 4.30
C VAL A 258 15.95 -1.76 3.87
N ALA A 259 16.26 -1.94 2.59
CA ALA A 259 17.62 -1.85 2.06
C ALA A 259 18.23 -0.45 2.24
N GLY A 260 17.45 0.61 2.02
CA GLY A 260 17.91 1.99 2.20
C GLY A 260 18.18 2.34 3.66
N LEU A 261 17.36 1.81 4.58
CA LEU A 261 17.50 2.04 6.02
C LEU A 261 18.66 1.27 6.66
N THR A 262 19.01 0.08 6.15
CA THR A 262 20.10 -0.74 6.68
C THR A 262 21.44 -0.51 5.96
N GLY A 263 21.43 -0.23 4.66
CA GLY A 263 22.64 -0.09 3.84
C GLY A 263 23.48 1.16 4.10
N SER A 264 22.93 2.16 4.79
CA SER A 264 23.56 3.48 5.01
C SER A 264 24.80 3.45 5.94
N ARG A 265 25.14 2.30 6.55
CA ARG A 265 26.32 2.15 7.43
C ARG A 265 27.58 1.64 6.74
N ALA A 266 27.50 1.16 5.49
CA ALA A 266 28.65 0.55 4.81
C ALA A 266 29.68 1.56 4.26
N VAL A 267 29.40 2.87 4.32
CA VAL A 267 30.26 3.93 3.77
C VAL A 267 30.62 4.95 4.86
N ARG A 268 31.42 4.52 5.84
CA ARG A 268 32.36 5.40 6.53
C ARG A 268 33.66 4.62 6.77
N PRO A 269 34.58 4.61 5.79
CA PRO A 269 35.98 4.55 6.14
C PRO A 269 36.32 5.88 6.84
N GLN A 270 36.79 5.79 8.08
CA GLN A 270 37.58 6.86 8.69
C GLN A 270 38.98 6.81 8.09
#